data_AF-A0A961S210-F1
#
_entry.id   AF-A0A961S210-F1
#
_cell.length_a   1.000
_cell.length_b   1.000
_cell.length_c   1.000
_cell.angle_alpha   90.00
_cell.angle_beta   90.00
_cell.angle_gamma   90.00
#
_symmetry.space_group_name_H-M   'P 1'
#
loop_
_entity.id
_entity.type
_entity.pdbx_description
1 polymer ?
#
loop_
_entity_poly.entity_id
_entity_poly.type
_entity_poly.pdbx_seq_one_letter_code
_entity_poly.pdbx_strand_id
1 'polypeptide(L)'
;MVAADPSTVELLKLAASAGLGLFAGLIVQWWKSARDERRALSDEICRTARGAIETAADYWLTLESTRLPSLEARLLGQQVELNAIIQDTFISELSFDHRVMVREQLKKFIKAATGDDFGSRGDIPKIELAKAVHMSGGELINSVRLSIKHRNSLLGTLTTRLGR
;
A
#
# COMPACT_ATOMS: atom_id res chain seq x y z
N MET A 1 60.95 -3.58 -12.18
CA MET A 1 59.60 -4.19 -12.05
C MET A 1 59.61 -5.03 -10.78
N VAL A 2 58.98 -4.54 -9.71
CA VAL A 2 58.87 -5.31 -8.45
C VAL A 2 57.73 -6.30 -8.65
N ALA A 3 58.02 -7.59 -8.70
CA ALA A 3 57.00 -8.63 -8.72
C ALA A 3 56.26 -8.59 -7.37
N ALA A 4 54.93 -8.43 -7.41
CA ALA A 4 54.12 -8.48 -6.21
C ALA A 4 54.27 -9.86 -5.56
N ASP A 5 54.56 -9.87 -4.25
CA ASP A 5 54.74 -11.09 -3.46
C ASP A 5 53.44 -11.91 -3.48
N PRO A 6 53.46 -13.21 -3.86
CA PRO A 6 52.25 -14.03 -4.00
C PRO A 6 51.36 -14.05 -2.74
N SER A 7 51.94 -13.84 -1.55
CA SER A 7 51.20 -13.71 -0.29
C SER A 7 50.30 -12.46 -0.23
N THR A 8 50.74 -11.35 -0.81
CA THR A 8 49.97 -10.08 -0.87
C THR A 8 48.79 -10.16 -1.84
N VAL A 9 48.94 -10.93 -2.93
CA VAL A 9 47.89 -11.16 -3.92
C VAL A 9 46.76 -12.03 -3.33
N GLU A 10 47.09 -13.05 -2.54
CA GLU A 10 46.11 -13.89 -1.86
C GLU A 10 45.34 -13.12 -0.76
N LEU A 11 46.01 -12.25 0.00
CA LEU A 11 45.37 -11.36 0.98
C LEU A 11 44.40 -10.38 0.30
N LEU A 12 44.75 -9.84 -0.88
CA LEU A 12 43.88 -8.98 -1.67
C LEU A 12 42.65 -9.71 -2.19
N LYS A 13 42.76 -10.97 -2.62
CA LYS A 13 41.61 -11.80 -3.03
C LYS A 13 40.70 -12.14 -1.85
N LEU A 14 41.27 -12.42 -0.68
CA LEU A 14 40.52 -12.64 0.56
C LEU A 14 39.78 -11.37 1.00
N ALA A 15 40.43 -10.21 0.95
CA ALA A 15 39.81 -8.93 1.26
C ALA A 15 38.71 -8.56 0.24
N ALA A 16 38.94 -8.81 -1.05
CA ALA A 16 37.96 -8.57 -2.11
C ALA A 16 36.74 -9.50 -1.99
N SER A 17 36.94 -10.79 -1.71
CA SER A 17 35.83 -11.74 -1.52
C SER A 17 35.05 -11.46 -0.23
N ALA A 18 35.71 -11.08 0.87
CA ALA A 18 35.05 -10.62 2.09
C ALA A 18 34.26 -9.31 1.86
N GLY A 19 34.82 -8.36 1.12
CA GLY A 19 34.15 -7.11 0.75
C GLY A 19 32.91 -7.35 -0.14
N LEU A 20 33.01 -8.25 -1.12
CA LEU A 20 31.88 -8.66 -1.96
C LEU A 20 30.78 -9.35 -1.14
N GLY A 21 31.18 -10.21 -0.19
CA GLY A 21 30.23 -10.87 0.72
C GLY A 21 29.47 -9.87 1.60
N LEU A 22 30.17 -8.89 2.18
CA LEU A 22 29.56 -7.82 2.97
C LEU A 22 28.62 -6.95 2.13
N PHE A 23 29.05 -6.57 0.92
CA PHE A 23 28.23 -5.78 0.01
C PHE A 23 26.95 -6.51 -0.42
N ALA A 24 27.06 -7.79 -0.78
CA ALA A 24 25.91 -8.63 -1.09
C ALA A 24 24.97 -8.77 0.12
N GLY A 25 25.52 -8.95 1.32
CA GLY A 25 24.75 -8.99 2.57
C GLY A 25 23.95 -7.71 2.82
N LEU A 26 24.59 -6.54 2.65
CA LEU A 26 23.94 -5.24 2.80
C LEU A 26 22.81 -5.03 1.78
N ILE A 27 23.00 -5.42 0.52
CA ILE A 27 21.96 -5.34 -0.52
C ILE A 27 20.76 -6.20 -0.14
N VAL A 28 20.99 -7.45 0.29
CA VAL A 28 19.91 -8.36 0.70
C VAL A 28 19.16 -7.82 1.91
N GLN A 29 19.88 -7.28 2.89
CA GLN A 29 19.28 -6.73 4.10
C GLN A 29 18.47 -5.45 3.81
N TRP A 30 19.01 -4.54 3.00
CA TRP A 30 18.31 -3.35 2.53
C TRP A 30 17.04 -3.74 1.76
N TRP A 31 17.13 -4.73 0.87
CA TRP A 31 15.97 -5.24 0.11
C TRP A 31 14.90 -5.83 1.02
N LYS A 32 15.28 -6.65 2.02
CA LYS A 32 14.34 -7.20 3.01
C LYS A 32 13.64 -6.09 3.78
N SER A 33 14.39 -5.12 4.30
CA SER A 33 13.85 -3.98 5.04
C SER A 33 12.84 -3.20 4.21
N ALA A 34 13.19 -2.87 2.96
CA ALA A 34 12.30 -2.14 2.05
C ALA A 34 11.04 -2.95 1.67
N ARG A 35 11.12 -4.29 1.63
CA ARG A 35 9.96 -5.15 1.38
C ARG A 35 9.02 -5.19 2.59
N ASP A 36 9.57 -5.29 3.79
CA ASP A 36 8.80 -5.43 5.03
C ASP A 36 8.10 -4.12 5.40
N GLU A 37 8.78 -2.98 5.25
CA GLU A 37 8.19 -1.63 5.44
C GLU A 37 6.97 -1.41 4.54
N ARG A 38 7.07 -1.83 3.27
CA ARG A 38 5.95 -1.73 2.31
C ARG A 38 4.77 -2.63 2.63
N ARG A 39 5.05 -3.83 3.16
CA ARG A 39 4.00 -4.74 3.62
C ARG A 39 3.29 -4.13 4.83
N ALA A 40 4.03 -3.56 5.77
CA ALA A 40 3.46 -2.85 6.90
C ALA A 40 2.56 -1.68 6.44
N LEU A 41 3.03 -0.87 5.49
CA LEU A 41 2.25 0.23 4.90
C LEU A 41 0.97 -0.28 4.22
N SER A 42 1.06 -1.39 3.49
CA SER A 42 -0.13 -2.04 2.89
C SER A 42 -1.16 -2.45 3.91
N ASP A 43 -0.69 -3.09 4.97
CA ASP A 43 -1.54 -3.66 6.02
C ASP A 43 -2.19 -2.52 6.80
N GLU A 44 -1.46 -1.43 7.02
CA GLU A 44 -1.98 -0.18 7.57
C GLU A 44 -3.08 0.42 6.69
N ILE A 45 -2.84 0.62 5.39
CA ILE A 45 -3.87 1.11 4.45
C ILE A 45 -5.10 0.20 4.46
N CYS A 46 -4.89 -1.13 4.40
CA CYS A 46 -5.99 -2.09 4.41
C CYS A 46 -6.79 -2.05 5.72
N ARG A 47 -6.11 -1.86 6.85
CA ARG A 47 -6.73 -1.74 8.18
C ARG A 47 -7.55 -0.45 8.29
N THR A 48 -6.98 0.69 7.90
CA THR A 48 -7.67 1.98 7.91
C THR A 48 -8.86 1.96 6.94
N ALA A 49 -8.71 1.38 5.75
CA ALA A 49 -9.80 1.21 4.79
C ALA A 49 -10.94 0.33 5.35
N ARG A 50 -10.64 -0.77 6.04
CA ARG A 50 -11.67 -1.60 6.70
C ARG A 50 -12.44 -0.82 7.77
N GLY A 51 -11.73 -0.08 8.62
CA GLY A 51 -12.38 0.77 9.62
C GLY A 51 -13.27 1.84 9.00
N ALA A 52 -12.86 2.40 7.86
CA ALA A 52 -13.66 3.36 7.10
C ALA A 52 -14.89 2.71 6.44
N ILE A 53 -14.75 1.50 5.91
CA ILE A 53 -15.86 0.72 5.34
C ILE A 53 -16.93 0.46 6.39
N GLU A 54 -16.54 -0.03 7.57
CA GLU A 54 -17.47 -0.31 8.67
C GLU A 54 -18.18 0.96 9.14
N THR A 55 -17.44 2.04 9.36
CA THR A 55 -18.01 3.33 9.78
C THR A 55 -18.95 3.91 8.72
N ALA A 56 -18.65 3.73 7.43
CA ALA A 56 -19.47 4.23 6.33
C ALA A 56 -20.73 3.40 6.12
N ALA A 57 -20.63 2.08 6.25
CA ALA A 57 -21.80 1.21 6.23
C ALA A 57 -22.74 1.54 7.41
N ASP A 58 -22.20 1.70 8.62
CA ASP A 58 -22.96 2.12 9.80
C ASP A 58 -23.63 3.49 9.60
N TYR A 59 -22.91 4.46 9.02
CA TYR A 59 -23.46 5.76 8.67
C TYR A 59 -24.73 5.63 7.81
N TRP A 60 -24.65 4.90 6.69
CA TRP A 60 -25.79 4.72 5.79
C TRP A 60 -26.97 3.98 6.43
N LEU A 61 -26.68 3.03 7.32
CA LEU A 61 -27.71 2.27 8.04
C LEU A 61 -28.35 3.07 9.19
N THR A 62 -27.71 4.16 9.66
CA THR A 62 -28.13 4.92 10.85
C THR A 62 -28.54 6.37 10.56
N LEU A 63 -28.91 6.69 9.32
CA LEU A 63 -29.37 8.02 8.84
C LEU A 63 -30.51 8.72 9.60
N GLU A 64 -31.08 8.12 10.64
CA GLU A 64 -32.10 8.74 11.52
C GLU A 64 -31.66 8.78 12.99
N SER A 65 -30.37 8.51 13.26
CA SER A 65 -29.81 8.43 14.62
C SER A 65 -29.14 9.73 15.05
N THR A 66 -29.21 10.05 16.35
CA THR A 66 -28.44 11.13 16.99
C THR A 66 -26.92 10.93 16.89
N ARG A 67 -26.45 9.75 16.48
CA ARG A 67 -25.03 9.40 16.30
C ARG A 67 -24.44 9.92 14.98
N LEU A 68 -25.25 10.43 14.05
CA LEU A 68 -24.83 10.86 12.71
C LEU A 68 -23.63 11.81 12.70
N PRO A 69 -23.61 12.92 13.47
CA PRO A 69 -22.48 13.86 13.43
C PRO A 69 -21.16 13.21 13.86
N SER A 70 -21.22 12.24 14.79
CA SER A 70 -20.03 11.53 15.25
C SER A 70 -19.49 10.55 14.20
N LEU A 71 -20.38 9.94 13.40
CA LEU A 71 -20.00 9.05 12.32
C LEU A 71 -19.43 9.83 11.13
N GLU A 72 -20.03 10.96 10.77
CA GLU A 72 -19.51 11.86 9.73
C GLU A 72 -18.11 12.38 10.07
N ALA A 73 -17.91 12.86 11.30
CA ALA A 73 -16.60 13.30 11.76
C ALA A 73 -15.55 12.18 11.71
N ARG A 74 -15.92 10.95 12.11
CA ARG A 74 -15.03 9.78 12.01
C ARG A 74 -14.69 9.44 10.56
N LEU A 75 -15.66 9.48 9.66
CA LEU A 75 -15.44 9.23 8.24
C LEU A 75 -14.54 10.26 7.59
N LEU A 76 -14.75 11.54 7.89
CA LEU A 76 -13.87 12.61 7.43
C LEU A 76 -12.44 12.43 7.94
N GLY A 77 -12.27 12.08 9.22
CA GLY A 77 -10.96 11.76 9.78
C GLY A 77 -10.26 10.59 9.07
N GLN A 78 -10.99 9.49 8.86
CA GLN A 78 -10.48 8.31 8.15
C GLN A 78 -10.19 8.59 6.67
N GLN A 79 -10.96 9.47 6.03
CA GLN A 79 -10.72 9.93 4.67
C GLN A 79 -9.43 10.73 4.57
N VAL A 80 -9.17 11.64 5.53
CA VAL A 80 -7.92 12.40 5.59
C VAL A 80 -6.74 11.46 5.80
N GLU A 81 -6.85 10.50 6.72
CA GLU A 81 -5.80 9.49 6.97
C GLU A 81 -5.52 8.65 5.73
N LEU A 82 -6.55 8.12 5.06
CA LEU A 82 -6.40 7.35 3.83
C LEU A 82 -5.77 8.19 2.72
N ASN A 83 -6.19 9.44 2.54
CA ASN A 83 -5.60 10.32 1.53
C ASN A 83 -4.13 10.58 1.81
N ALA A 84 -3.74 10.87 3.06
CA ALA A 84 -2.35 11.10 3.44
C ALA A 84 -1.49 9.86 3.16
N ILE A 85 -1.90 8.68 3.66
CA ILE A 85 -1.10 7.45 3.51
C ILE A 85 -1.02 7.02 2.03
N ILE A 86 -2.12 7.14 1.29
CA ILE A 86 -2.18 6.69 -0.11
C ILE A 86 -1.48 7.68 -1.04
N GLN A 87 -1.78 8.98 -0.97
CA GLN A 87 -1.26 9.98 -1.92
C GLN A 87 0.19 10.35 -1.65
N ASP A 88 0.57 10.53 -0.38
CA ASP A 88 1.88 11.08 -0.04
C ASP A 88 2.92 9.95 0.06
N THR A 89 2.54 8.82 0.65
CA THR A 89 3.49 7.74 0.94
C THR A 89 3.42 6.61 -0.09
N PHE A 90 2.25 6.01 -0.29
CA PHE A 90 2.12 4.75 -1.03
C PHE A 90 2.26 4.90 -2.55
N ILE A 91 1.57 5.89 -3.14
CA ILE A 91 1.52 6.10 -4.59
C ILE A 91 2.88 6.49 -5.17
N SER A 92 3.70 7.23 -4.42
CA SER A 92 5.02 7.69 -4.87
C SER A 92 5.95 6.53 -5.25
N GLU A 93 5.70 5.33 -4.73
CA GLU A 93 6.52 4.14 -4.94
C GLU A 93 5.97 3.14 -5.97
N LEU A 94 4.78 3.39 -6.52
CA LEU A 94 4.12 2.50 -7.49
C LEU A 94 4.49 2.84 -8.94
N SER A 95 4.30 1.90 -9.86
CA SER A 95 4.32 2.21 -11.30
C SER A 95 3.12 3.05 -11.70
N PHE A 96 3.21 3.81 -12.80
CA PHE A 96 2.15 4.74 -13.24
C PHE A 96 0.76 4.07 -13.28
N ASP A 97 0.64 2.90 -13.90
CA ASP A 97 -0.65 2.19 -14.03
C ASP A 97 -1.27 1.85 -12.66
N HIS A 98 -0.46 1.37 -11.71
CA HIS A 98 -0.93 1.07 -10.37
C HIS A 98 -1.29 2.33 -9.57
N ARG A 99 -0.60 3.45 -9.79
CA ARG A 99 -0.97 4.75 -9.20
C ARG A 99 -2.36 5.17 -9.66
N VAL A 100 -2.62 5.11 -10.95
CA VAL A 100 -3.92 5.48 -11.53
C VAL A 100 -5.02 4.59 -10.96
N MET A 101 -4.82 3.27 -10.99
CA MET A 101 -5.77 2.30 -10.44
C MET A 101 -6.12 2.57 -8.96
N VAL A 102 -5.11 2.72 -8.10
CA VAL A 102 -5.34 2.95 -6.66
C VAL A 102 -6.05 4.28 -6.42
N ARG A 103 -5.69 5.35 -7.14
CA ARG A 103 -6.37 6.66 -7.04
C ARG A 103 -7.83 6.59 -7.46
N GLU A 104 -8.12 5.94 -8.58
CA GLU A 104 -9.48 5.77 -9.06
C GLU A 104 -10.32 4.99 -8.05
N GLN A 105 -9.76 3.93 -7.47
CA GLN A 105 -10.45 3.14 -6.46
C GLN A 105 -10.66 3.90 -5.15
N LEU A 106 -9.68 4.69 -4.71
CA LEU A 106 -9.84 5.58 -3.57
C LEU A 106 -10.95 6.62 -3.81
N LYS A 107 -11.00 7.24 -4.99
CA LYS A 107 -12.04 8.19 -5.36
C LYS A 107 -13.43 7.53 -5.37
N LYS A 108 -13.55 6.33 -5.94
CA LYS A 108 -14.80 5.55 -5.94
C LYS A 108 -15.25 5.22 -4.51
N PHE A 109 -14.32 4.79 -3.66
CA PHE A 109 -14.60 4.49 -2.27
C PHE A 109 -15.07 5.72 -1.50
N ILE A 110 -14.37 6.85 -1.59
CA ILE A 110 -14.77 8.11 -0.92
C ILE A 110 -16.18 8.53 -1.37
N LYS A 111 -16.45 8.46 -2.67
CA LYS A 111 -17.77 8.79 -3.23
C LYS A 111 -18.87 7.83 -2.74
N ALA A 112 -18.57 6.55 -2.56
CA ALA A 112 -19.52 5.60 -2.01
C ALA A 112 -19.75 5.82 -0.50
N ALA A 113 -18.69 6.11 0.24
CA ALA A 113 -18.71 6.33 1.68
C ALA A 113 -19.49 7.59 2.08
N THR A 114 -19.32 8.68 1.33
CA THR A 114 -19.89 10.00 1.67
C THR A 114 -21.15 10.34 0.88
N GLY A 115 -21.38 9.69 -0.26
CA GLY A 115 -22.48 10.06 -1.14
C GLY A 115 -22.26 11.39 -1.85
N ASP A 116 -21.02 11.85 -1.97
CA ASP A 116 -20.60 13.18 -2.41
C ASP A 116 -20.74 14.26 -1.30
N ASP A 117 -21.93 14.50 -0.74
CA ASP A 117 -22.18 15.59 0.25
C ASP A 117 -22.84 15.15 1.57
N PHE A 118 -22.84 13.86 1.91
CA PHE A 118 -23.56 13.26 3.06
C PHE A 118 -25.08 13.46 2.99
N GLY A 119 -25.86 12.38 3.16
CA GLY A 119 -27.34 12.44 3.12
C GLY A 119 -28.00 12.77 1.76
N SER A 120 -27.23 13.03 0.70
CA SER A 120 -27.74 13.48 -0.62
C SER A 120 -28.42 12.39 -1.47
N ARG A 121 -28.35 11.12 -1.08
CA ARG A 121 -28.80 9.96 -1.89
C ARG A 121 -30.17 9.41 -1.48
N GLY A 122 -31.11 10.31 -1.21
CA GLY A 122 -32.43 9.99 -0.64
C GLY A 122 -33.26 8.94 -1.40
N ASP A 123 -33.03 8.79 -2.71
CA ASP A 123 -33.78 7.86 -3.56
C ASP A 123 -33.22 6.42 -3.57
N ILE A 124 -32.01 6.21 -3.04
CA ILE A 124 -31.35 4.89 -3.07
C ILE A 124 -31.60 4.17 -1.74
N PRO A 125 -32.02 2.89 -1.76
CA PRO A 125 -32.20 2.11 -0.53
C PRO A 125 -30.93 2.09 0.33
N LYS A 126 -31.05 2.37 1.64
CA LYS A 126 -29.93 2.43 2.60
C LYS A 126 -29.02 1.19 2.55
N ILE A 127 -29.62 0.01 2.36
CA ILE A 127 -28.90 -1.26 2.27
C ILE A 127 -28.02 -1.35 1.02
N GLU A 128 -28.46 -0.76 -0.09
CA GLU A 128 -27.70 -0.72 -1.35
C GLU A 128 -26.53 0.27 -1.26
N LEU A 129 -26.71 1.38 -0.52
CA LEU A 129 -25.61 2.29 -0.21
C LEU A 129 -24.54 1.61 0.65
N ALA A 130 -24.94 0.90 1.72
CA ALA A 130 -24.00 0.12 2.53
C ALA A 130 -23.27 -0.96 1.71
N LYS A 131 -23.97 -1.67 0.82
CA LYS A 131 -23.33 -2.63 -0.10
C LYS A 131 -22.32 -1.95 -1.04
N ALA A 132 -22.67 -0.80 -1.60
CA ALA A 132 -21.77 -0.04 -2.48
C ALA A 132 -20.48 0.39 -1.76
N VAL A 133 -20.57 0.75 -0.47
CA VAL A 133 -19.40 1.01 0.39
C VAL A 133 -18.54 -0.25 0.54
N HIS A 134 -19.13 -1.39 0.89
CA HIS A 134 -18.39 -2.64 1.02
C HIS A 134 -17.71 -3.08 -0.28
N MET A 135 -18.41 -2.98 -1.41
CA MET A 135 -17.86 -3.35 -2.72
C MET A 135 -16.69 -2.43 -3.11
N SER A 136 -16.91 -1.10 -3.09
CA SER A 136 -15.87 -0.13 -3.46
C SER A 136 -14.65 -0.17 -2.52
N GLY A 137 -14.87 -0.35 -1.22
CA GLY A 137 -13.80 -0.53 -0.25
C GLY A 137 -13.04 -1.84 -0.44
N GLY A 138 -13.74 -2.92 -0.80
CA GLY A 138 -13.13 -4.18 -1.19
C GLY A 138 -12.25 -4.06 -2.43
N GLU A 139 -12.71 -3.33 -3.45
CA GLU A 139 -11.92 -3.02 -4.65
C GLU A 139 -10.67 -2.20 -4.33
N LEU A 140 -10.78 -1.20 -3.45
CA LEU A 140 -9.64 -0.42 -2.97
C LEU A 140 -8.60 -1.33 -2.29
N ILE A 141 -9.01 -2.14 -1.32
CA ILE A 141 -8.12 -3.08 -0.61
C ILE A 141 -7.44 -4.03 -1.60
N ASN A 142 -8.19 -4.56 -2.56
CA ASN A 142 -7.65 -5.46 -3.57
C ASN A 142 -6.63 -4.75 -4.46
N SER A 143 -6.90 -3.52 -4.90
CA SER A 143 -5.99 -2.72 -5.73
C SER A 143 -4.65 -2.43 -5.03
N VAL A 144 -4.69 -2.14 -3.72
CA VAL A 144 -3.50 -1.94 -2.89
C VAL A 144 -2.66 -3.23 -2.82
N ARG A 145 -3.30 -4.37 -2.54
CA ARG A 145 -2.62 -5.68 -2.47
C ARG A 145 -2.00 -6.11 -3.79
N LEU A 146 -2.71 -5.91 -4.91
CA LEU A 146 -2.22 -6.24 -6.25
C LEU A 146 -0.98 -5.42 -6.60
N SER A 147 -0.98 -4.13 -6.26
CA SER A 147 0.13 -3.21 -6.53
C SER A 147 1.44 -3.69 -5.89
N ILE A 148 1.38 -4.32 -4.71
CA ILE A 148 2.55 -4.87 -4.03
C ILE A 148 2.96 -6.22 -4.61
N LYS A 149 1.99 -7.08 -4.94
CA LYS A 149 2.26 -8.39 -5.54
C LYS A 149 2.97 -8.25 -6.89
N HIS A 150 2.53 -7.33 -7.74
CA HIS A 150 3.11 -7.12 -9.07
C HIS A 150 4.58 -6.69 -9.01
N ARG A 151 4.91 -5.76 -8.11
CA ARG A 151 6.30 -5.32 -7.91
C ARG A 151 7.21 -6.44 -7.41
N ASN A 152 6.73 -7.24 -6.46
CA ASN A 152 7.49 -8.39 -5.96
C ASN A 152 7.73 -9.45 -7.06
N SER A 153 6.81 -9.58 -8.02
CA SER A 153 6.95 -10.47 -9.18
C SER A 153 8.02 -10.01 -10.18
N LEU A 154 8.07 -8.69 -10.47
CA LEU A 154 9.10 -8.09 -11.33
C LEU A 154 10.51 -8.22 -10.74
N LEU A 155 10.63 -8.09 -9.41
CA LEU A 155 11.90 -8.28 -8.71
C LEU A 155 12.31 -9.76 -8.66
N GLY A 156 11.35 -10.67 -8.45
CA GLY A 156 11.60 -12.11 -8.49
C GLY A 156 12.17 -12.56 -9.85
N THR A 157 11.60 -12.08 -10.95
CA THR A 157 12.08 -12.40 -12.31
C THR A 157 13.47 -11.86 -12.63
N LEU A 158 13.85 -10.71 -12.07
CA LEU A 158 15.22 -10.19 -12.19
C LEU A 158 16.23 -11.04 -11.42
N THR A 159 15.88 -11.51 -10.22
CA THR A 159 16.75 -12.39 -9.44
C THR A 159 16.91 -13.79 -10.05
N THR A 160 15.90 -14.35 -10.70
CA THR A 160 16.02 -15.65 -11.40
C THR A 160 16.84 -15.56 -12.68
N ARG A 161 16.90 -14.39 -13.33
CA ARG A 161 17.71 -14.17 -14.55
C ARG A 161 19.18 -13.87 -14.27
N LEU A 162 19.51 -13.33 -13.10
CA LEU A 162 20.90 -13.08 -12.69
C LEU A 162 21.56 -14.30 -12.00
N GLY A 163 20.79 -15.36 -11.73
CA GLY A 163 21.26 -16.63 -11.15
C GLY A 163 21.36 -17.79 -12.15
N ARG A 164 21.27 -17.52 -13.46
CA ARG A 164 21.58 -18.45 -14.55
C ARG A 164 22.68 -17.86 -15.41
#